data_AF-E2CKS5-F1
#
_entry.id   AF-E2CKS5-F1
#
_cell.length_a   1.000
_cell.length_b   1.000
_cell.length_c   1.000
_cell.angle_alpha   90.00
_cell.angle_beta   90.00
_cell.angle_gamma   90.00
#
_symmetry.space_group_name_H-M   'P 1'
#
loop_
_entity.id
_entity.type
_entity.pdbx_description
1 polymer ?
#
loop_
_entity_poly.entity_id
_entity_poly.type
_entity_poly.pdbx_seq_one_letter_code
_entity_poly.pdbx_strand_id
1 'polypeptide(L)'
;MPKQKHSDDIVFTIYVLWVKGHAEATIAAFLGLTKGQVSGLINRSKYRGRGAWSDRERQRRLDILKSIHRKTDGQLQCGGRLNVFDWKIEPLGAGQGQ
;
A
#
# COMPACT_ATOMS: atom_id res chain seq x y z
N MET A 1 -20.39 18.17 4.96
CA MET A 1 -20.08 17.47 3.69
C MET A 1 -19.73 16.02 4.02
N PRO A 2 -20.40 15.01 3.46
CA PRO A 2 -20.02 13.62 3.71
C PRO A 2 -18.60 13.37 3.16
N LYS A 3 -17.72 12.80 3.99
CA LYS A 3 -16.39 12.35 3.54
C LYS A 3 -16.59 11.28 2.47
N GLN A 4 -16.27 11.62 1.22
CA GLN A 4 -16.31 10.68 0.11
C GLN A 4 -15.42 9.49 0.46
N LYS A 5 -15.98 8.28 0.48
CA LYS A 5 -15.21 7.06 0.75
C LYS A 5 -14.27 6.84 -0.43
N HIS A 6 -12.99 6.61 -0.14
CA HIS A 6 -12.06 6.15 -1.16
C HIS A 6 -12.51 4.78 -1.65
N SER A 7 -12.36 4.54 -2.95
CA SER A 7 -12.63 3.25 -3.55
C SER A 7 -11.65 2.18 -3.04
N ASP A 8 -12.11 0.93 -3.01
CA ASP A 8 -11.36 -0.19 -2.44
C ASP A 8 -10.01 -0.42 -3.13
N ASP A 9 -9.90 -0.03 -4.41
CA ASP A 9 -8.67 -0.11 -5.19
C ASP A 9 -7.59 0.86 -4.76
N ILE A 10 -7.97 2.08 -4.44
CA ILE A 10 -7.08 3.08 -3.85
C ILE A 10 -6.60 2.59 -2.49
N VAL A 11 -7.51 2.12 -1.64
CA VAL A 11 -7.18 1.65 -0.29
C VAL A 11 -6.23 0.45 -0.34
N PHE A 12 -6.52 -0.51 -1.21
CA PHE A 12 -5.65 -1.67 -1.41
C PHE A 12 -4.24 -1.26 -1.88
N THR A 13 -4.17 -0.36 -2.86
CA THR A 13 -2.89 0.12 -3.41
C THR A 13 -2.06 0.84 -2.33
N ILE A 14 -2.69 1.66 -1.49
CA ILE A 14 -2.02 2.31 -0.35
C ILE A 14 -1.38 1.28 0.57
N TYR A 15 -2.12 0.24 0.95
CA TYR A 15 -1.59 -0.78 1.87
C TYR A 15 -0.44 -1.55 1.25
N VAL A 16 -0.53 -1.91 -0.03
CA VAL A 16 0.56 -2.61 -0.72
C VAL A 16 1.83 -1.76 -0.75
N LEU A 17 1.75 -0.50 -1.21
CA LEU A 17 2.91 0.38 -1.30
C LEU A 17 3.49 0.71 0.09
N TRP A 18 2.62 0.88 1.09
CA TRP A 18 3.04 1.10 2.47
C TRP A 18 3.77 -0.12 3.04
N VAL A 19 3.25 -1.33 2.87
CA VAL A 19 3.90 -2.55 3.36
C VAL A 19 5.21 -2.81 2.60
N LYS A 20 5.26 -2.55 1.29
CA LYS A 20 6.50 -2.66 0.49
C LYS A 20 7.61 -1.78 1.02
N GLY A 21 7.31 -0.52 1.38
CA GLY A 21 8.29 0.37 2.00
C GLY A 21 8.14 1.85 1.65
N HIS A 22 7.28 2.21 0.70
CA HIS A 22 7.15 3.59 0.22
C HIS A 22 6.67 4.54 1.31
N ALA A 23 7.20 5.77 1.32
CA ALA A 23 6.74 6.82 2.23
C ALA A 23 5.32 7.30 1.87
N GLU A 24 4.58 7.83 2.85
CA GLU A 24 3.22 8.36 2.63
C GLU A 24 3.18 9.40 1.50
N ALA A 25 4.23 10.24 1.38
CA ALA A 25 4.33 11.25 0.34
C ALA A 25 4.45 10.66 -1.07
N THR A 26 5.27 9.61 -1.25
CA THR A 26 5.41 8.89 -2.52
C THR A 26 4.10 8.24 -2.92
N ILE A 27 3.41 7.60 -1.96
CA ILE A 27 2.11 6.97 -2.18
C ILE A 27 1.06 8.01 -2.56
N ALA A 28 1.05 9.15 -1.86
CA ALA A 28 0.15 10.26 -2.14
C ALA A 28 0.35 10.80 -3.56
N ALA A 29 1.60 11.02 -3.97
CA ALA A 29 1.94 11.45 -5.33
C ALA A 29 1.51 10.41 -6.39
N PHE A 30 1.78 9.14 -6.16
CA PHE A 30 1.41 8.06 -7.09
C PHE A 30 -0.11 7.93 -7.30
N LEU A 31 -0.92 8.23 -6.27
CA LEU A 31 -2.37 8.08 -6.30
C LEU A 31 -3.13 9.39 -6.51
N GLY A 32 -2.44 10.52 -6.66
CA GLY A 32 -3.08 11.84 -6.76
C GLY A 32 -3.85 12.22 -5.48
N LEU A 33 -3.39 11.78 -4.31
CA LEU A 33 -4.00 12.05 -3.02
C LEU A 33 -3.16 13.04 -2.21
N THR A 34 -3.74 13.58 -1.13
CA THR A 34 -2.97 14.29 -0.11
C THR A 34 -2.30 13.31 0.86
N LYS A 35 -1.14 13.70 1.41
CA LYS A 35 -0.46 12.93 2.47
C LYS A 35 -1.40 12.66 3.66
N GLY A 36 -2.24 13.62 4.03
CA GLY A 36 -3.21 13.48 5.12
C GLY A 36 -4.26 12.38 4.87
N GLN A 37 -4.74 12.23 3.62
CA GLN A 37 -5.66 11.14 3.26
C GLN A 37 -4.98 9.78 3.38
N VAL A 38 -3.75 9.65 2.86
CA VAL A 38 -2.94 8.42 2.93
C VAL A 38 -2.67 8.05 4.39
N SER A 39 -2.19 9.00 5.20
CA SER A 39 -1.91 8.79 6.61
C SER A 39 -3.18 8.40 7.40
N GLY A 40 -4.31 9.06 7.11
CA GLY A 40 -5.59 8.71 7.73
C GLY A 40 -6.07 7.30 7.42
N LEU A 41 -5.82 6.79 6.21
CA LEU A 41 -6.14 5.41 5.83
C LEU A 41 -5.20 4.41 6.50
N ILE A 42 -3.89 4.66 6.47
CA ILE A 42 -2.88 3.81 7.12
C ILE A 42 -3.14 3.70 8.62
N ASN A 43 -3.40 4.83 9.30
CA ASN A 43 -3.58 4.87 10.74
C ASN A 43 -4.83 4.12 11.23
N ARG A 44 -5.85 3.95 10.38
CA ARG A 44 -7.05 3.14 10.66
C ARG A 44 -6.90 1.67 10.25
N SER A 45 -5.78 1.31 9.63
CA SER A 45 -5.54 -0.04 9.12
C SER A 45 -4.73 -0.89 10.10
N LYS A 46 -4.81 -2.21 9.93
CA LYS A 46 -3.90 -3.17 10.58
C LYS A 46 -2.43 -3.01 10.16
N TYR A 47 -2.13 -2.16 9.17
CA TYR A 47 -0.79 -1.96 8.64
C TYR A 47 -0.06 -0.72 9.18
N ARG A 48 -0.69 0.07 10.07
CA ARG A 48 -0.08 1.27 10.68
C ARG A 48 1.33 1.04 11.24
N GLY A 49 1.52 -0.10 11.92
CA GLY A 49 2.75 -0.42 12.65
C GLY A 49 3.88 -1.04 11.83
N ARG A 50 4.02 -0.72 10.52
CA ARG A 50 5.00 -1.41 9.66
C ARG A 50 6.43 -1.36 10.18
N GLY A 51 6.79 -0.27 10.86
CA GLY A 51 8.15 -0.06 11.39
C GLY A 51 8.49 -0.95 12.58
N ALA A 52 7.48 -1.57 13.20
CA ALA A 52 7.69 -2.53 14.29
C ALA A 52 7.84 -3.97 13.78
N TRP A 53 7.72 -4.22 12.47
CA TRP A 53 7.85 -5.55 11.90
C TRP A 53 9.27 -5.80 11.42
N SER A 54 9.73 -7.04 11.59
CA SER A 54 10.91 -7.50 10.88
C SER A 54 10.66 -7.54 9.37
N ASP A 55 11.72 -7.53 8.58
CA ASP A 55 11.63 -7.67 7.13
C ASP A 55 10.90 -8.96 6.73
N ARG A 56 11.14 -10.08 7.42
CA ARG A 56 10.41 -11.33 7.20
C ARG A 56 8.90 -11.17 7.41
N GLU A 57 8.49 -10.51 8.49
CA GLU A 57 7.08 -10.34 8.81
C GLU A 57 6.37 -9.37 7.86
N ARG A 58 7.12 -8.36 7.38
CA ARG A 58 6.65 -7.42 6.37
C ARG A 58 6.50 -8.09 5.00
N GLN A 59 7.46 -8.91 4.58
CA GLN A 59 7.36 -9.71 3.36
C GLN A 59 6.16 -10.66 3.43
N ARG A 60 5.96 -11.36 4.56
CA ARG A 60 4.79 -12.22 4.77
C ARG A 60 3.47 -11.45 4.60
N ARG A 61 3.38 -10.21 5.08
CA ARG A 61 2.16 -9.38 4.90
C ARG A 61 1.98 -8.92 3.47
N LEU A 62 3.08 -8.62 2.79
CA LEU A 62 3.07 -8.31 1.36
C LEU A 62 2.59 -9.50 0.55
N ASP A 63 3.00 -10.73 0.90
CA ASP A 63 2.54 -11.96 0.26
C ASP A 63 1.05 -12.24 0.50
N ILE A 64 0.54 -11.93 1.70
CA ILE A 64 -0.90 -11.99 1.98
C ILE A 64 -1.67 -10.98 1.12
N LEU A 65 -1.13 -9.77 0.91
CA LEU A 65 -1.75 -8.81 0.01
C LEU A 65 -1.68 -9.28 -1.45
N LYS A 66 -0.58 -9.92 -1.85
CA LYS A 66 -0.41 -10.53 -3.17
C LYS A 66 -1.46 -11.61 -3.43
N SER A 67 -1.74 -12.47 -2.44
CA SER A 67 -2.68 -13.58 -2.61
C SER A 67 -4.12 -13.12 -2.84
N ILE A 68 -4.51 -11.97 -2.28
CA ILE A 68 -5.83 -11.37 -2.47
C ILE A 68 -5.87 -10.33 -3.60
N HIS A 69 -4.74 -10.04 -4.24
CA HIS A 69 -4.64 -9.02 -5.30
C HIS A 69 -5.52 -9.35 -6.51
N ARG A 70 -5.68 -10.63 -6.85
CA ARG A 70 -6.65 -11.10 -7.84
C ARG A 70 -7.93 -11.50 -7.12
N LYS A 71 -9.03 -10.84 -7.48
CA LYS A 71 -10.37 -11.23 -7.06
C LYS A 71 -10.77 -12.52 -7.78
N THR A 72 -11.82 -13.17 -7.26
CA THR A 72 -12.38 -14.41 -7.81
C THR A 72 -12.93 -14.25 -9.22
N ASP A 73 -13.34 -13.03 -9.60
CA ASP A 73 -13.81 -12.67 -10.95
C ASP A 73 -12.67 -12.35 -11.93
N GLY A 74 -11.41 -12.53 -11.52
CA GLY A 74 -10.23 -12.22 -12.32
C GLY A 74 -9.84 -10.73 -12.33
N GLN A 75 -10.65 -9.84 -11.75
CA GLN A 75 -10.31 -8.43 -11.63
C GLN A 75 -9.22 -8.21 -10.59
N LEU A 76 -8.44 -7.16 -10.78
CA LEU A 76 -7.42 -6.77 -9.82
C LEU A 76 -8.00 -5.85 -8.77
N GLN A 77 -7.69 -6.16 -7.51
CA GLN A 77 -8.09 -5.32 -6.40
C GLN A 77 -7.52 -3.91 -6.51
N CYS A 78 -6.41 -3.69 -7.23
CA CYS A 78 -5.79 -2.37 -7.42
C CYS A 78 -6.30 -1.57 -8.65
N GLY A 79 -7.26 -2.10 -9.42
CA GLY A 79 -7.69 -1.48 -10.68
C GLY A 79 -6.60 -1.42 -11.75
N GLY A 80 -5.64 -2.34 -11.73
CA GLY A 80 -4.53 -2.43 -12.71
C GLY A 80 -3.26 -1.67 -12.33
N ARG A 81 -3.27 -0.85 -11.27
CA ARG A 81 -2.11 -0.03 -10.84
C ARG A 81 -0.88 -0.84 -10.41
N LEU A 82 -1.06 -2.12 -10.09
CA LEU A 82 0.00 -3.03 -9.63
C LEU A 82 0.20 -4.21 -10.59
N ASN A 83 -0.10 -4.04 -11.88
CA ASN A 83 0.05 -5.10 -12.89
C ASN A 83 1.47 -5.65 -13.02
N VAL A 84 2.46 -4.76 -13.02
CA VAL A 84 3.89 -5.09 -13.18
C VAL A 84 4.65 -4.87 -11.88
N PHE A 85 3.96 -5.03 -10.75
CA PHE A 85 4.49 -4.71 -9.44
C PHE A 85 5.41 -5.80 -8.91
N ASP A 86 6.62 -5.42 -8.50
CA ASP A 86 7.55 -6.32 -7.82
C ASP A 86 7.14 -6.50 -6.34
N TRP A 87 6.64 -7.69 -6.01
CA TRP A 87 6.15 -8.08 -4.68
C TRP A 87 7.28 -8.43 -3.70
N LYS A 88 8.30 -7.58 -3.66
CA LYS A 88 9.44 -7.67 -2.75
C LYS A 88 9.51 -6.42 -1.89
N ILE A 89 9.70 -6.60 -0.59
CA ILE A 89 9.89 -5.48 0.33
C ILE A 89 11.18 -4.70 0.02
N GLU A 90 11.14 -3.40 0.27
CA GLU A 90 12.27 -2.49 0.17
C GLU A 90 12.66 -2.04 1.58
N PRO A 91 13.95 -1.85 1.92
CA PRO A 91 14.35 -1.39 3.24
C PRO A 91 13.58 -0.11 3.67
N LEU A 92 13.09 -0.10 4.91
CA LEU A 92 12.47 1.08 5.48
C LEU A 92 13.55 2.14 5.74
N GLY A 93 13.73 3.07 4.81
CA GLY A 93 14.73 4.14 4.96
C GLY A 93 15.73 4.27 3.82
N ALA A 94 15.64 3.46 2.76
CA ALA A 94 16.28 3.83 1.51
C ALA A 94 15.44 4.96 0.88
N GLY A 95 15.75 6.20 1.23
CA GLY A 95 15.38 7.32 0.38
C GLY A 95 15.77 6.97 -1.05
N GLN A 96 14.85 7.16 -1.99
CA GLN A 96 15.22 7.24 -3.41
C GLN A 96 16.13 8.47 -3.52
N GLY A 97 17.42 8.22 -3.38
CA GLY A 97 18.49 9.18 -3.46
C GLY A 97 19.64 8.48 -4.13
N GLN A 98 19.50 8.27 -5.44
CA GLN A 98 20.53 8.37 -6.46
C GLN A 98 19.87 8.53 -7.81
#